data_AF-A0A3B0MBG9-F1
#
_entry.id   AF-A0A3B0MBG9-F1
#
_cell.length_a   1.000
_cell.length_b   1.000
_cell.length_c   1.000
_cell.angle_alpha   90.00
_cell.angle_beta   90.00
_cell.angle_gamma   90.00
#
_symmetry.space_group_name_H-M   'P 1'
#
loop_
_entity.id
_entity.type
_entity.pdbx_description
1 polymer ?
#
loop_
_entity_poly.entity_id
_entity_poly.type
_entity_poly.pdbx_seq_one_letter_code
_entity_poly.pdbx_strand_id
1 'polypeptide(L)'
;MATGNTPAGYLVCNGQTFNKTTYPQLAIAYPSGKLPDSRGVFIRCCDAGKGIDKGRGLLSVQQSQNLSHSHTYREWVSGGSGGNRFSIDDTTYGYGTKSTNTVVGNESRPINMAFNYIVRAA
;
A
#
# COMPACT_ATOMS: atom_id res chain seq x y z
N MET A 1 14.78 -13.35 -20.05
CA MET A 1 13.83 -13.52 -18.93
C MET A 1 14.52 -14.38 -17.89
N ALA A 2 14.79 -13.88 -16.68
CA ALA A 2 15.39 -14.72 -15.64
C ALA A 2 14.45 -15.89 -15.35
N THR A 3 14.87 -17.11 -15.69
CA THR A 3 14.13 -18.33 -15.35
C THR A 3 14.19 -18.46 -13.83
N GLY A 4 13.03 -18.37 -13.18
CA GLY A 4 12.87 -18.41 -11.73
C GLY A 4 13.26 -19.75 -11.14
N ASN A 5 14.56 -20.04 -11.07
CA ASN A 5 15.07 -21.19 -10.36
C ASN A 5 15.10 -20.85 -8.87
N THR A 6 14.08 -21.31 -8.16
CA THR A 6 14.07 -21.30 -6.71
C THR A 6 15.22 -22.21 -6.25
N PRO A 7 16.17 -21.72 -5.43
CA PRO A 7 17.28 -22.57 -4.99
C PRO A 7 16.79 -23.81 -4.25
N ALA A 8 17.57 -24.89 -4.27
CA ALA A 8 17.23 -26.10 -3.55
C ALA A 8 17.01 -25.80 -2.06
N GLY A 9 15.92 -26.34 -1.49
CA GLY A 9 15.52 -26.08 -0.11
C GLY A 9 14.71 -24.79 0.12
N TYR A 10 14.48 -23.99 -0.92
CA TYR A 10 13.60 -22.82 -0.86
C TYR A 10 12.30 -23.10 -1.60
N LEU A 11 11.22 -22.44 -1.16
CA LEU A 11 9.90 -22.51 -1.79
C LEU A 11 9.38 -21.10 -2.03
N VAL A 12 8.72 -20.89 -3.16
CA VAL A 12 8.08 -19.61 -3.49
C VAL A 12 6.79 -19.45 -2.68
N CYS A 13 6.56 -18.27 -2.12
CA CYS A 13 5.28 -17.90 -1.51
C CYS A 13 4.23 -17.55 -2.60
N ASN A 14 3.75 -18.58 -3.31
CA ASN A 14 2.76 -18.48 -4.39
C ASN A 14 1.45 -19.21 -4.05
N GLY A 15 1.18 -19.46 -2.77
CA GLY A 15 -0.01 -20.21 -2.34
C GLY A 15 0.10 -21.74 -2.47
N GLN A 16 1.26 -22.29 -2.84
CA GLN A 16 1.42 -23.74 -2.95
C GLN A 16 1.35 -24.46 -1.59
N THR A 17 0.95 -25.73 -1.64
CA THR A 17 1.09 -26.65 -0.51
C THR A 17 2.51 -27.20 -0.45
N PHE A 18 2.92 -27.66 0.72
CA PHE A 18 4.22 -28.30 0.92
C PHE A 18 4.10 -29.54 1.81
N ASN A 19 5.06 -30.45 1.68
CA ASN A 19 5.15 -31.64 2.52
C ASN A 19 5.71 -31.26 3.90
N LYS A 20 4.88 -31.39 4.95
CA LYS A 20 5.25 -31.06 6.33
C LYS A 20 6.30 -31.99 6.93
N THR A 21 6.39 -33.23 6.45
CA THR A 21 7.41 -34.20 6.87
C THR A 21 8.77 -33.86 6.27
N THR A 22 8.80 -33.43 5.00
CA THR A 22 10.04 -32.99 4.34
C THR A 22 10.53 -31.65 4.90
N TYR A 23 9.62 -30.74 5.26
CA TYR A 23 9.95 -29.40 5.76
C TYR A 23 9.36 -29.14 7.16
N PRO A 24 9.86 -29.80 8.22
CA PRO A 24 9.27 -29.72 9.55
C PRO A 24 9.37 -28.32 10.17
N GLN A 25 10.47 -27.60 9.95
CA GLN A 25 10.62 -26.22 10.44
C GLN A 25 9.64 -25.26 9.73
N LEU A 26 9.38 -25.48 8.44
CA LEU A 26 8.38 -24.71 7.71
C LEU A 26 6.96 -25.03 8.19
N ALA A 27 6.71 -26.29 8.59
CA ALA A 27 5.44 -26.71 9.18
C ALA A 27 5.15 -26.07 10.55
N ILE A 28 6.18 -25.68 11.30
CA ILE A 28 6.02 -24.88 12.52
C ILE A 28 5.57 -23.46 12.18
N ALA A 29 6.19 -22.84 11.17
CA ALA A 29 5.84 -21.49 10.72
C ALA A 29 4.47 -21.42 10.01
N TYR A 30 4.12 -22.44 9.22
CA TYR A 30 2.88 -22.54 8.46
C TYR A 30 2.17 -23.89 8.73
N PRO A 31 1.45 -24.02 9.86
CA PRO A 31 0.86 -25.29 10.29
C PRO A 31 -0.18 -25.89 9.32
N SER A 32 -0.79 -25.07 8.48
CA SER A 32 -1.73 -25.51 7.44
C SER A 32 -1.07 -26.35 6.33
N GLY A 33 0.26 -26.34 6.23
CA GLY A 33 0.97 -26.97 5.10
C GLY A 33 0.84 -26.19 3.79
N LYS A 34 0.42 -24.92 3.85
CA LYS A 34 0.26 -24.03 2.69
C LYS A 34 0.99 -22.71 2.92
N LEU A 35 1.76 -22.28 1.93
CA LEU A 35 2.43 -20.98 1.95
C LEU A 35 1.44 -19.85 1.66
N PRO A 36 1.71 -18.62 2.11
CA PRO A 36 0.97 -17.44 1.65
C PRO A 36 1.22 -17.25 0.14
N ASP A 37 0.28 -16.57 -0.52
CA ASP A 37 0.49 -16.04 -1.87
C ASP A 37 0.85 -14.56 -1.75
N SER A 38 2.14 -14.26 -1.86
CA SER A 38 2.66 -12.89 -1.71
C SER A 38 3.00 -12.25 -3.06
N ARG A 39 2.52 -12.81 -4.17
CA ARG A 39 2.78 -12.27 -5.51
C ARG A 39 2.02 -10.95 -5.69
N GLY A 40 2.72 -9.90 -6.10
CA GLY A 40 2.12 -8.59 -6.41
C GLY A 40 1.72 -7.74 -5.20
N VAL A 41 1.98 -8.19 -3.97
CA VAL A 41 1.73 -7.41 -2.75
C VAL A 41 3.03 -6.95 -2.13
N PHE A 42 3.00 -5.77 -1.51
CA PHE A 42 4.11 -5.29 -0.70
C PHE A 42 4.14 -6.04 0.64
N ILE A 43 5.33 -6.22 1.19
CA ILE A 43 5.49 -6.78 2.53
C ILE A 43 5.56 -5.63 3.52
N ARG A 44 4.74 -5.70 4.57
CA ARG A 44 4.83 -4.80 5.72
C ARG A 44 5.13 -5.63 6.96
N CYS A 45 6.06 -5.17 7.78
CA CYS A 45 6.31 -5.81 9.08
C CYS A 45 5.06 -5.73 9.94
N CYS A 46 4.69 -6.84 10.58
CA CYS A 46 3.67 -6.87 11.60
C CYS A 46 4.07 -5.93 12.75
N ASP A 47 3.11 -5.15 13.25
CA ASP A 47 3.35 -4.15 14.29
C ASP A 47 3.85 -4.77 15.60
N ALA A 48 3.27 -5.92 15.98
CA ALA A 48 3.62 -6.69 17.17
C ALA A 48 3.78 -5.84 18.46
N GLY A 49 3.02 -4.76 18.59
CA GLY A 49 3.02 -3.88 19.76
C GLY A 49 3.85 -2.61 19.64
N LYS A 50 4.49 -2.34 18.49
CA LYS A 50 5.23 -1.08 18.26
C LYS A 50 4.31 0.14 18.20
N GLY A 51 3.04 -0.04 17.81
CA GLY A 51 2.03 1.00 17.79
C GLY A 51 1.86 1.77 16.49
N ILE A 52 2.51 1.37 15.39
CA ILE A 52 2.41 1.99 14.06
C ILE A 52 1.25 1.39 13.25
N ASP A 53 1.12 0.07 13.18
CA ASP A 53 0.08 -0.65 12.42
C ASP A 53 -0.77 -1.52 13.37
N LYS A 54 -1.39 -0.84 14.36
CA LYS A 54 -2.04 -1.47 15.52
C LYS A 54 -3.17 -2.43 15.12
N GLY A 55 -3.24 -3.56 15.82
CA GLY A 55 -4.32 -4.53 15.69
C GLY A 55 -4.26 -5.40 14.43
N ARG A 56 -3.20 -5.26 13.63
CA ARG A 56 -3.08 -6.01 12.39
C ARG A 56 -2.62 -7.46 12.64
N GLY A 57 -3.38 -8.41 12.11
CA GLY A 57 -3.05 -9.83 12.17
C GLY A 57 -1.97 -10.23 11.15
N LEU A 58 -1.16 -11.24 11.50
CA LEU A 58 -0.20 -11.84 10.56
C LEU A 58 -0.89 -12.38 9.31
N LEU A 59 -0.24 -12.22 8.16
CA LEU A 59 -0.70 -12.60 6.83
C LEU A 59 -2.00 -11.89 6.37
N SER A 60 -2.48 -10.89 7.12
CA SER A 60 -3.62 -10.07 6.69
C SER A 60 -3.24 -9.17 5.52
N VAL A 61 -4.11 -9.10 4.51
CA VAL A 61 -3.97 -8.20 3.36
C VAL A 61 -4.67 -6.88 3.65
N GLN A 62 -4.01 -5.79 3.31
CA GLN A 62 -4.51 -4.43 3.43
C GLN A 62 -4.55 -3.82 2.02
N GLN A 63 -5.70 -3.29 1.60
CA GLN A 63 -5.88 -2.67 0.27
C GLN A 63 -5.09 -1.36 0.16
N SER A 64 -4.77 -0.89 -1.05
CA SER A 64 -4.09 0.39 -1.23
C SER A 64 -4.90 1.55 -0.66
N GLN A 65 -4.21 2.59 -0.19
CA GLN A 65 -4.83 3.80 0.33
C GLN A 65 -3.99 5.03 -0.02
N ASN A 66 -4.64 6.19 -0.13
CA ASN A 66 -3.98 7.47 -0.33
C ASN A 66 -4.25 8.37 0.89
N LEU A 67 -3.22 9.03 1.41
CA LEU A 67 -3.34 9.92 2.56
C LEU A 67 -4.22 11.13 2.22
N SER A 68 -4.97 11.59 3.22
CA SER A 68 -5.90 12.69 3.06
C SER A 68 -5.21 13.95 2.53
N HIS A 69 -5.67 14.46 1.40
CA HIS A 69 -5.17 15.71 0.81
C HIS A 69 -6.22 16.36 -0.10
N SER A 70 -6.01 17.65 -0.36
CA SER A 70 -6.76 18.45 -1.32
C SER A 70 -5.80 19.27 -2.18
N HIS A 71 -6.27 19.68 -3.36
CA HIS A 71 -5.54 20.61 -4.21
C HIS A 71 -6.27 21.94 -4.25
N THR A 72 -5.52 23.02 -4.40
CA THR A 72 -6.07 24.34 -4.71
C THR A 72 -5.67 24.75 -6.11
N TYR A 73 -6.58 25.40 -6.82
CA TYR A 73 -6.26 26.09 -8.06
C TYR A 73 -6.76 27.53 -8.00
N ARG A 74 -6.10 28.41 -8.75
CA ARG A 74 -6.52 29.80 -8.88
C ARG A 74 -7.47 29.94 -10.06
N GLU A 75 -8.58 30.61 -9.81
CA GLU A 75 -9.55 30.98 -10.82
C GLU A 75 -9.57 32.50 -10.92
N TRP A 76 -9.67 32.99 -12.16
CA TRP A 76 -9.85 34.40 -12.44
C TRP A 76 -11.28 34.80 -12.11
N VAL A 77 -11.49 35.71 -11.16
CA VAL A 77 -12.83 36.25 -10.84
C VAL A 77 -12.94 37.67 -11.38
N SER A 78 -13.61 37.80 -12.52
CA SER A 78 -14.02 39.12 -13.03
C SER A 78 -15.42 39.43 -12.50
N GLY A 79 -15.59 40.61 -11.89
CA GLY A 79 -16.89 41.10 -11.45
C GLY A 79 -17.78 41.40 -12.66
N GLY A 80 -18.56 40.43 -13.11
CA GLY A 80 -19.50 40.59 -14.21
C GLY A 80 -20.30 39.33 -14.49
N SER A 81 -21.63 39.44 -14.40
CA SER A 81 -22.59 38.37 -14.59
C SER A 81 -22.38 37.57 -15.88
N GLY A 82 -22.24 36.26 -15.76
CA GLY A 82 -22.45 35.30 -16.85
C GLY A 82 -21.20 34.76 -17.53
N GLY A 83 -20.85 33.52 -17.17
CA GLY A 83 -20.09 32.59 -18.01
C GLY A 83 -18.61 32.45 -17.67
N ASN A 84 -18.17 31.20 -17.47
CA ASN A 84 -16.79 30.76 -17.23
C ASN A 84 -15.82 31.38 -18.26
N ARG A 85 -14.95 32.30 -17.82
CA ARG A 85 -13.88 32.86 -18.66
C ARG A 85 -12.54 32.72 -17.94
N PHE A 86 -11.65 31.94 -18.54
CA PHE A 86 -10.24 31.82 -18.15
C PHE A 86 -9.45 32.93 -18.87
N SER A 87 -8.91 33.90 -18.13
CA SER A 87 -8.18 35.04 -18.72
C SER A 87 -6.85 35.27 -18.02
N ILE A 88 -5.74 34.91 -18.65
CA ILE A 88 -4.38 35.13 -18.14
C ILE A 88 -3.96 36.58 -18.46
N ASP A 89 -4.15 37.52 -17.53
CA ASP A 89 -3.43 38.82 -17.56
C ASP A 89 -3.27 39.41 -16.14
N ASP A 90 -2.01 39.56 -15.72
CA ASP A 90 -1.50 39.56 -14.32
C ASP A 90 -1.64 40.89 -13.56
N THR A 91 -2.21 41.95 -14.15
CA THR A 91 -2.01 43.31 -13.60
C THR A 91 -3.26 44.06 -13.17
N THR A 92 -4.48 43.53 -13.33
CA THR A 92 -5.71 44.26 -12.92
C THR A 92 -6.81 43.39 -12.27
N TYR A 93 -6.65 42.07 -12.17
CA TYR A 93 -7.75 41.16 -11.84
C TYR A 93 -7.49 40.32 -10.58
N GLY A 94 -8.45 40.32 -9.65
CA GLY A 94 -8.38 39.56 -8.39
C GLY A 94 -8.43 38.05 -8.63
N TYR A 95 -7.55 37.32 -7.97
CA TYR A 95 -7.53 35.86 -8.02
C TYR A 95 -8.37 35.25 -6.89
N GLY A 96 -9.33 34.38 -7.23
CA GLY A 96 -10.03 33.54 -6.28
C GLY A 96 -9.30 32.20 -6.10
N THR A 97 -9.15 31.72 -4.86
CA THR A 97 -8.64 30.36 -4.60
C THR A 97 -9.81 29.39 -4.45
N LYS A 98 -9.83 28.32 -5.23
CA LYS A 98 -10.81 27.23 -5.13
C LYS A 98 -10.10 25.94 -4.71
N SER A 99 -10.79 25.07 -3.96
CA SER A 99 -10.26 23.78 -3.51
C SER A 99 -10.98 22.63 -4.21
N THR A 100 -10.26 21.58 -4.55
CA THR A 100 -10.86 20.31 -4.96
C THR A 100 -11.51 19.61 -3.76
N ASN A 101 -12.34 18.62 -4.04
CA ASN A 101 -12.79 17.66 -3.02
C ASN A 101 -11.57 16.99 -2.38
N THR A 102 -11.68 16.72 -1.08
CA THR A 102 -10.63 16.03 -0.31
C THR A 102 -10.75 14.53 -0.55
N VAL A 103 -9.66 13.90 -0.98
CA VAL A 103 -9.54 12.44 -0.89
C VAL A 103 -9.33 12.11 0.58
N VAL A 104 -10.08 11.16 1.12
CA VAL A 104 -10.01 10.81 2.56
C VAL A 104 -9.24 9.51 2.76
N GLY A 105 -8.19 9.56 3.57
CA GLY A 105 -7.42 8.40 3.99
C GLY A 105 -6.43 8.76 5.09
N ASN A 106 -6.09 7.80 5.94
CA ASN A 106 -5.18 7.99 7.07
C ASN A 106 -3.73 7.59 6.77
N GLU A 107 -3.46 7.03 5.59
CA GLU A 107 -2.14 6.57 5.18
C GLU A 107 -2.02 6.53 3.65
N SER A 108 -0.81 6.76 3.13
CA SER A 108 -0.45 6.43 1.75
C SER A 108 0.29 5.10 1.72
N ARG A 109 -0.31 4.08 1.10
CA ARG A 109 0.29 2.73 1.01
C ARG A 109 -0.19 1.94 -0.21
N PRO A 110 0.66 1.08 -0.79
CA PRO A 110 0.22 0.07 -1.74
C PRO A 110 -0.53 -1.07 -1.04
N ILE A 111 -1.13 -1.96 -1.83
CA ILE A 111 -1.65 -3.24 -1.32
C ILE A 111 -0.49 -3.98 -0.66
N ASN A 112 -0.68 -4.40 0.59
CA ASN A 112 0.38 -5.02 1.36
C ASN A 112 -0.12 -6.14 2.28
N MET A 113 0.76 -7.06 2.64
CA MET A 113 0.51 -8.18 3.55
C MET A 113 1.44 -8.10 4.77
N ALA A 114 0.91 -8.39 5.96
CA ALA A 114 1.67 -8.38 7.20
C ALA A 114 2.52 -9.64 7.35
N PHE A 115 3.82 -9.48 7.56
CA PHE A 115 4.75 -10.57 7.84
C PHE A 115 5.61 -10.27 9.07
N ASN A 116 6.09 -11.32 9.73
CA ASN A 116 7.21 -11.18 10.64
C ASN A 116 8.52 -11.19 9.84
N TYR A 117 9.34 -10.14 10.01
CA TYR A 117 10.71 -10.15 9.54
C TYR A 117 11.58 -10.86 10.57
N ILE A 118 11.85 -12.13 10.30
CA ILE A 118 12.71 -12.98 11.13
C ILE A 118 13.96 -13.36 10.34
N VAL A 119 15.05 -13.54 11.07
CA VAL A 119 16.28 -14.14 10.57
C VAL A 119 16.49 -15.49 11.23
N ARG A 120 17.17 -16.42 10.55
CA ARG A 120 17.52 -17.71 11.16
C ARG A 120 18.50 -17.47 12.30
N ALA A 121 18.17 -17.96 13.50
CA ALA A 121 18.98 -17.73 14.70
C ALA A 121 20.08 -18.79 14.93
N ALA A 122 19.89 -20.03 14.46
CA ALA A 122 20.89 -21.09 14.41
C ALA A 122 20.59 -21.99 13.21
#